data_AF-A0A416ZT21-F1
#
_entry.id   AF-A0A416ZT21-F1
#
_cell.length_a   1.000
_cell.length_b   1.000
_cell.length_c   1.000
_cell.angle_alpha   90.00
_cell.angle_beta   90.00
_cell.angle_gamma   90.00
#
_symmetry.space_group_name_H-M   'P 1'
#
loop_
_entity.id
_entity.type
_entity.pdbx_description
1 polymer ?
#
loop_
_entity_poly.entity_id
_entity_poly.type
_entity_poly.pdbx_seq_one_letter_code
_entity_poly.pdbx_strand_id
1 'polypeptide(L)'
;MIGYIKFENEIKIGDIELDFFKNKNEVYNTIVLAGENGCGKTTILNAIAAFQRGSYLHESSSVQKVMYLDENGKVHEILREKESLRYSKPGGITQEEWEDANEFTEQDFYAEKMKLSNEKPYDIRNRKVIFSEARSGFEVKLEGNNSNYDYEEDKYEKKGANYSGIVQLLIDLEEKDNYEFIKYAKLNPTCTYEEYMKKNSRILRFKKAYESMFEELVYVARSQK
;
A
#
# COMPACT_ATOMS: atom_id res chain seq x y z
N MET A 1 -17.47 3.85 6.29
CA MET A 1 -16.50 4.71 7.01
C MET A 1 -16.28 4.14 8.40
N ILE A 2 -15.03 4.04 8.88
CA ILE A 2 -14.78 3.56 10.26
C ILE A 2 -15.28 4.62 11.24
N GLY A 3 -16.16 4.22 12.15
CA GLY A 3 -16.70 5.08 13.21
C GLY A 3 -16.12 4.77 14.58
N TYR A 4 -15.55 3.59 14.80
CA TYR A 4 -14.95 3.24 16.09
C TYR A 4 -13.84 2.21 15.92
N ILE A 5 -12.77 2.32 16.70
CA ILE A 5 -11.72 1.31 16.81
C ILE A 5 -11.21 1.18 18.25
N LYS A 6 -11.05 -0.06 18.71
CA LYS A 6 -10.49 -0.38 20.03
C LYS A 6 -9.20 -1.15 19.91
N PHE A 7 -8.19 -0.72 20.65
CA PHE A 7 -6.91 -1.38 20.83
C PHE A 7 -6.79 -1.89 22.26
N GLU A 8 -6.17 -3.06 22.42
CA GLU A 8 -5.70 -3.58 23.71
C GLU A 8 -4.28 -4.10 23.56
N ASN A 9 -3.46 -3.89 24.59
CA ASN A 9 -2.06 -4.31 24.69
C ASN A 9 -1.18 -3.87 23.52
N GLU A 10 -1.48 -2.73 22.87
CA GLU A 10 -0.67 -2.23 21.77
C GLU A 10 0.59 -1.54 22.30
N ILE A 11 1.78 -1.98 21.87
CA ILE A 11 3.08 -1.62 22.44
C ILE A 11 3.28 -0.10 22.60
N LYS A 12 2.81 0.69 21.63
CA LYS A 12 3.05 2.15 21.59
C LYS A 12 1.93 3.01 22.19
N ILE A 13 0.69 2.52 22.19
CA ILE A 13 -0.50 3.32 22.57
C ILE A 13 -1.27 2.72 23.74
N GLY A 14 -0.91 1.52 24.20
CA GLY A 14 -1.59 0.79 25.25
C GLY A 14 -3.03 0.43 24.88
N ASP A 15 -3.89 0.44 25.89
CA ASP A 15 -5.32 0.24 25.74
C ASP A 15 -5.98 1.58 25.40
N ILE A 16 -6.57 1.67 24.21
CA ILE A 16 -7.22 2.90 23.75
C ILE A 16 -8.45 2.61 22.90
N GLU A 17 -9.49 3.40 23.13
CA GLU A 17 -10.73 3.38 22.36
C GLU A 17 -10.87 4.74 21.65
N LEU A 18 -11.08 4.69 20.34
CA LEU A 18 -11.27 5.87 19.50
C LEU A 18 -12.66 5.83 18.89
N ASP A 19 -13.50 6.77 19.28
CA ASP A 19 -14.84 6.98 18.73
C ASP A 19 -14.85 8.20 17.79
N PHE A 20 -15.23 7.95 16.55
CA PHE A 20 -15.35 8.93 15.47
C PHE A 20 -16.81 9.20 15.09
N PHE A 21 -17.78 8.59 15.76
CA PHE A 21 -19.19 8.91 15.54
C PHE A 21 -19.49 10.31 16.06
N LYS A 22 -20.15 11.10 15.21
CA LYS A 22 -20.79 12.35 15.61
C LYS A 22 -22.17 12.08 16.22
N ASN A 23 -22.86 11.07 15.69
CA ASN A 23 -24.12 10.51 16.20
C ASN A 23 -24.29 9.07 15.66
N LYS A 24 -25.42 8.42 15.95
CA LYS A 24 -25.67 7.01 15.58
C LYS A 24 -25.47 6.69 14.08
N ASN A 25 -25.67 7.65 13.18
CA ASN A 25 -25.70 7.42 11.74
C ASN A 25 -24.65 8.26 10.98
N GLU A 26 -23.78 8.99 11.68
CA GLU A 26 -22.85 9.95 11.07
C GLU A 26 -21.49 9.87 11.76
N VAL A 27 -20.43 9.80 10.95
CA VAL A 27 -19.02 9.81 11.39
C VAL A 27 -18.39 11.11 10.90
N TYR A 28 -17.45 11.66 11.66
CA TYR A 28 -16.71 12.86 11.24
C TYR A 28 -16.01 12.64 9.89
N ASN A 29 -16.20 13.56 8.95
CA ASN A 29 -15.57 13.51 7.62
C ASN A 29 -14.05 13.75 7.69
N THR A 30 -13.59 14.48 8.71
CA THR A 30 -12.19 14.84 8.88
C THR A 30 -11.81 14.59 10.33
N ILE A 31 -10.81 13.74 10.52
CA ILE A 31 -10.25 13.38 11.82
C ILE A 31 -8.78 13.78 11.80
N VAL A 32 -8.36 14.56 12.79
CA VAL A 32 -6.97 15.00 12.94
C VAL A 32 -6.37 14.33 14.16
N LEU A 33 -5.34 13.52 13.95
CA LEU A 33 -4.54 12.94 15.02
C LEU A 33 -3.29 13.81 15.22
N ALA A 34 -3.25 14.57 16.31
CA ALA A 34 -2.14 15.44 16.69
C ALA A 34 -1.49 14.98 17.99
N GLY A 35 -0.18 15.18 18.13
CA GLY A 35 0.60 14.76 19.29
C GLY A 35 2.09 14.76 19.00
N GLU A 36 2.92 14.52 20.01
CA GLU A 36 4.38 14.50 19.87
C GLU A 36 4.87 13.31 19.02
N ASN A 37 6.13 13.37 18.59
CA ASN A 37 6.77 12.27 17.88
C ASN A 37 6.88 11.06 18.81
N GLY A 38 6.58 9.87 18.28
CA GLY A 38 6.62 8.63 19.06
C GLY A 38 5.30 8.25 19.77
N CYS A 39 4.32 9.16 19.90
CA CYS A 39 3.04 8.88 20.59
C CYS A 39 2.07 7.92 19.84
N GLY A 40 2.52 7.20 18.82
CA GLY A 40 1.70 6.18 18.14
C GLY A 40 0.68 6.67 17.11
N LYS A 41 0.74 7.94 16.66
CA LYS A 41 -0.10 8.46 15.55
C LYS A 41 -0.05 7.55 14.31
N THR A 42 1.16 7.20 13.86
CA THR A 42 1.38 6.31 12.71
C THR A 42 0.88 4.89 12.99
N THR A 43 0.94 4.41 14.24
CA THR A 43 0.42 3.09 14.63
C THR A 43 -1.09 3.03 14.41
N ILE A 44 -1.83 4.03 14.89
CA ILE A 44 -3.29 4.11 14.71
C ILE A 44 -3.66 4.15 13.22
N LEU A 45 -2.97 5.00 12.45
CA LEU A 45 -3.21 5.13 11.01
C LEU A 45 -2.89 3.84 10.25
N ASN A 46 -1.81 3.15 10.59
CA ASN A 46 -1.43 1.88 9.97
C ASN A 46 -2.43 0.77 10.29
N ALA A 47 -2.96 0.71 11.52
CA ALA A 47 -3.99 -0.25 11.89
C ALA A 47 -5.29 -0.02 11.09
N ILE A 48 -5.74 1.23 10.98
CA ILE A 48 -6.90 1.61 10.17
C ILE A 48 -6.70 1.23 8.70
N ALA A 49 -5.53 1.56 8.13
CA ALA A 49 -5.22 1.27 6.74
C ALA A 49 -5.11 -0.22 6.45
N ALA A 50 -4.46 -0.99 7.33
CA ALA A 50 -4.35 -2.45 7.20
C ALA A 50 -5.73 -3.09 7.22
N PHE A 51 -6.57 -2.73 8.20
CA PHE A 51 -7.95 -3.20 8.27
C PHE A 51 -8.70 -2.90 6.97
N GLN A 52 -8.67 -1.66 6.48
CA GLN A 52 -9.38 -1.27 5.25
C GLN A 52 -8.84 -1.91 3.97
N ARG A 53 -7.57 -2.34 3.93
CA ARG A 53 -7.00 -3.13 2.83
C ARG A 53 -7.45 -4.60 2.85
N GLY A 54 -8.24 -4.97 3.86
CA GLY A 54 -8.81 -6.29 4.01
C GLY A 54 -7.95 -7.24 4.84
N SER A 55 -7.15 -6.71 5.77
CA SER A 55 -6.58 -7.52 6.85
C SER A 55 -7.68 -7.93 7.83
N TYR A 56 -7.60 -9.17 8.31
CA TYR A 56 -8.45 -9.68 9.40
C TYR A 56 -7.87 -9.38 10.77
N LEU A 57 -8.75 -9.29 11.76
CA LEU A 57 -8.41 -9.23 13.17
C LEU A 57 -8.07 -10.63 13.67
N HIS A 58 -6.82 -11.04 13.48
CA HIS A 58 -6.28 -12.31 13.96
C HIS A 58 -5.92 -12.24 15.46
N GLU A 59 -5.61 -13.38 16.09
CA GLU A 59 -5.40 -13.48 17.54
C GLU A 59 -4.30 -12.56 18.08
N SER A 60 -3.20 -12.38 17.34
CA SER A 60 -2.13 -11.45 17.71
C SER A 60 -2.39 -9.98 17.33
N SER A 61 -3.54 -9.67 16.72
CA SER A 61 -3.91 -8.28 16.48
C SER A 61 -4.22 -7.57 17.80
N SER A 62 -3.62 -6.40 18.01
CA SER A 62 -3.99 -5.52 19.13
C SER A 62 -5.35 -4.85 18.93
N VAL A 63 -5.87 -4.81 17.70
CA VAL A 63 -7.20 -4.29 17.41
C VAL A 63 -8.26 -5.31 17.83
N GLN A 64 -9.07 -4.95 18.82
CA GLN A 64 -10.09 -5.80 19.41
C GLN A 64 -11.46 -5.67 18.74
N LYS A 65 -11.78 -4.46 18.31
CA LYS A 65 -13.11 -4.12 17.80
C LYS A 65 -13.01 -2.99 16.80
N VAL A 66 -13.76 -3.13 15.71
CA VAL A 66 -13.97 -2.07 14.71
C VAL A 66 -15.47 -1.94 14.46
N MET A 67 -15.97 -0.70 14.46
CA MET A 67 -17.33 -0.40 13.96
C MET A 67 -17.25 0.55 12.78
N TYR A 68 -18.12 0.33 11.80
CA TYR A 68 -18.15 1.14 10.58
C TYR A 68 -19.57 1.35 10.06
N LEU A 69 -19.79 2.45 9.35
CA LEU A 69 -20.98 2.72 8.56
C LEU A 69 -20.83 2.17 7.14
N ASP A 70 -21.84 1.46 6.64
CA ASP A 70 -21.97 1.14 5.22
C ASP A 70 -22.51 2.33 4.40
N GLU A 71 -22.77 2.10 3.11
CA GLU A 71 -23.31 3.15 2.20
C GLU A 71 -24.73 3.59 2.56
N ASN A 72 -25.48 2.76 3.26
CA ASN A 72 -26.85 3.04 3.70
C ASN A 72 -26.90 3.66 5.10
N GLY A 73 -25.75 3.96 5.71
CA GLY A 73 -25.66 4.48 7.07
C GLY A 73 -25.97 3.43 8.15
N LYS A 74 -25.94 2.13 7.83
CA LYS A 74 -26.07 1.07 8.83
C LYS A 74 -24.73 0.82 9.50
N VAL A 75 -24.76 0.72 10.82
CA VAL A 75 -23.59 0.38 11.64
C VAL A 75 -23.36 -1.13 11.61
N HIS A 76 -22.11 -1.51 11.35
CA HIS A 76 -21.62 -2.88 11.41
C HIS A 76 -20.50 -2.97 12.44
N GLU A 77 -20.42 -4.11 13.12
CA GLU A 77 -19.44 -4.38 14.16
C GLU A 77 -18.64 -5.64 13.80
N ILE A 78 -17.32 -5.53 13.94
CA ILE A 78 -16.38 -6.63 13.83
C ILE A 78 -15.62 -6.73 15.15
N LEU A 79 -15.67 -7.91 15.76
CA LEU A 79 -14.97 -8.25 17.00
C LEU A 79 -13.85 -9.23 16.65
N ARG A 80 -12.65 -8.99 17.18
CA ARG A 80 -11.48 -9.85 16.98
C ARG A 80 -11.82 -11.29 17.32
N GLU A 81 -12.38 -11.57 18.49
CA GLU A 81 -12.71 -12.93 18.92
C GLU A 81 -13.63 -13.67 17.93
N LYS A 82 -14.59 -12.97 17.30
CA LYS A 82 -15.51 -13.58 16.33
C LYS A 82 -14.88 -13.77 14.96
N GLU A 83 -13.97 -12.88 14.59
CA GLU A 83 -13.28 -12.92 13.31
C GLU A 83 -12.10 -13.88 13.35
N SER A 84 -11.31 -13.88 14.42
CA SER A 84 -10.20 -14.81 14.66
C SER A 84 -10.68 -16.24 14.65
N LEU A 85 -11.81 -16.57 15.31
CA LEU A 85 -12.40 -17.91 15.28
C LEU A 85 -12.76 -18.42 13.87
N ARG A 86 -12.91 -17.54 12.87
CA ARG A 86 -13.08 -17.96 11.47
C ARG A 86 -11.77 -18.44 10.84
N TYR A 87 -10.64 -17.95 11.35
CA TYR A 87 -9.28 -18.22 10.87
C TYR A 87 -8.47 -19.12 11.81
N SER A 88 -8.92 -19.29 13.05
CA SER A 88 -8.39 -20.28 13.98
C SER A 88 -8.75 -21.66 13.45
N LYS A 89 -7.79 -22.59 13.56
CA LYS A 89 -7.94 -24.02 13.28
C LYS A 89 -9.36 -24.49 13.61
N PRO A 90 -10.09 -25.15 12.69
CA PRO A 90 -11.42 -25.68 12.99
C PRO A 90 -11.40 -26.46 14.30
N GLY A 91 -12.30 -26.13 15.22
CA GLY A 91 -12.39 -26.85 16.48
C GLY A 91 -12.67 -28.33 16.22
N GLY A 92 -11.72 -29.20 16.55
CA GLY A 92 -11.86 -30.66 16.39
C GLY A 92 -10.67 -31.36 15.71
N ILE A 93 -9.71 -30.61 15.16
CA ILE A 93 -8.56 -31.22 14.47
C ILE A 93 -7.39 -31.38 15.47
N THR A 94 -6.75 -32.55 15.50
CA THR A 94 -5.57 -32.85 16.34
C THR A 94 -4.32 -32.12 15.83
N GLN A 95 -3.26 -32.02 16.63
CA GLN A 95 -2.05 -31.28 16.25
C GLN A 95 -1.34 -31.91 15.04
N GLU A 96 -1.33 -33.23 14.95
CA GLU A 96 -0.82 -33.98 13.78
C GLU A 96 -1.62 -33.69 12.50
N GLU A 97 -2.96 -33.65 12.57
CA GLU A 97 -3.81 -33.33 11.42
C GLU A 97 -3.66 -31.87 10.95
N TRP A 98 -3.11 -30.97 11.77
CA TRP A 98 -2.80 -29.58 11.39
C TRP A 98 -1.43 -29.46 10.74
N GLU A 99 -0.47 -30.27 11.18
CA GLU A 99 0.85 -30.40 10.56
C GLU A 99 0.74 -31.06 9.17
N ASP A 100 -0.22 -31.98 8.98
CA ASP A 100 -0.63 -32.52 7.66
C ASP A 100 -1.51 -31.55 6.86
N ALA A 101 -2.28 -30.66 7.51
CA ALA A 101 -3.02 -29.57 6.86
C ALA A 101 -2.16 -28.32 6.57
N ASN A 102 -0.85 -28.51 6.45
CA ASN A 102 0.05 -27.57 5.81
C ASN A 102 -0.37 -27.37 4.35
N GLU A 103 -1.31 -26.46 4.15
CA GLU A 103 -1.24 -25.38 3.16
C GLU A 103 -2.58 -24.63 3.21
N PHE A 104 -2.83 -23.83 4.26
CA PHE A 104 -3.71 -22.67 4.05
C PHE A 104 -2.91 -21.71 3.16
N THR A 105 -3.04 -21.91 1.85
CA THR A 105 -2.26 -21.18 0.87
C THR A 105 -2.76 -19.74 0.77
N GLU A 106 -1.95 -18.86 0.15
CA GLU A 106 -2.46 -17.55 -0.28
C GLU A 106 -3.71 -17.70 -1.16
N GLN A 107 -3.80 -18.78 -1.93
CA GLN A 107 -4.92 -19.05 -2.83
C GLN A 107 -6.23 -19.28 -2.06
N ASP A 108 -6.17 -20.03 -0.96
CA ASP A 108 -7.31 -20.25 -0.07
C ASP A 108 -7.75 -18.94 0.61
N PHE A 109 -6.79 -18.14 1.05
CA PHE A 109 -7.05 -16.80 1.60
C PHE A 109 -7.81 -15.91 0.61
N TYR A 110 -7.34 -15.83 -0.65
CA TYR A 110 -8.00 -15.02 -1.68
C TYR A 110 -9.38 -15.58 -2.07
N ALA A 111 -9.54 -16.91 -2.12
CA ALA A 111 -10.81 -17.54 -2.42
C ALA A 111 -11.86 -17.26 -1.33
N GLU A 112 -11.47 -17.35 -0.07
CA GLU A 112 -12.36 -17.01 1.06
C GLU A 112 -12.69 -15.52 1.09
N LYS A 113 -11.70 -14.65 0.84
CA LYS A 113 -11.92 -13.22 0.73
C LYS A 113 -12.90 -12.87 -0.39
N MET A 114 -12.82 -13.55 -1.53
CA MET A 114 -13.82 -13.41 -2.61
C MET A 114 -15.21 -13.85 -2.15
N LYS A 115 -15.35 -14.99 -1.47
CA LYS A 115 -16.64 -15.45 -0.93
C LYS A 115 -17.22 -14.43 0.05
N LEU A 116 -16.43 -13.95 1.00
CA LEU A 116 -16.82 -12.92 1.97
C LEU A 116 -17.21 -11.61 1.30
N SER A 117 -16.47 -11.18 0.26
CA SER A 117 -16.81 -9.99 -0.51
C SER A 117 -18.15 -10.14 -1.21
N ASN A 118 -18.51 -11.34 -1.68
CA ASN A 118 -19.79 -11.62 -2.32
C ASN A 118 -20.94 -11.72 -1.29
N GLU A 119 -20.70 -12.33 -0.14
CA GLU A 119 -21.68 -12.44 0.95
C GLU A 119 -21.96 -11.10 1.62
N LYS A 120 -20.93 -10.27 1.78
CA LYS A 120 -20.97 -8.97 2.45
C LYS A 120 -20.42 -7.87 1.55
N PRO A 121 -21.13 -7.50 0.47
CA PRO A 121 -20.69 -6.44 -0.43
C PRO A 121 -20.56 -5.08 0.28
N TYR A 122 -21.30 -4.90 1.38
CA TYR A 122 -21.28 -3.71 2.22
C TYR A 122 -20.03 -3.59 3.12
N ASP A 123 -19.19 -4.64 3.21
CA ASP A 123 -17.98 -4.60 4.03
C ASP A 123 -17.03 -3.51 3.52
N ILE A 124 -16.64 -2.63 4.44
CA ILE A 124 -15.73 -1.51 4.19
C ILE A 124 -14.41 -1.95 3.55
N ARG A 125 -13.98 -3.19 3.77
CA ARG A 125 -12.73 -3.76 3.26
C ARG A 125 -12.76 -4.12 1.77
N ASN A 126 -13.95 -4.13 1.17
CA ASN A 126 -14.11 -4.31 -0.28
C ASN A 126 -13.87 -3.01 -1.06
N ARG A 127 -13.60 -1.90 -0.38
CA ARG A 127 -13.39 -0.59 -0.99
C ARG A 127 -11.92 -0.30 -1.21
N LYS A 128 -11.64 0.50 -2.24
CA LYS A 128 -10.28 1.02 -2.47
C LYS A 128 -9.98 2.12 -1.44
N VAL A 129 -8.84 1.98 -0.78
CA VAL A 129 -8.34 2.97 0.17
C VAL A 129 -7.00 3.50 -0.28
N ILE A 130 -6.87 4.82 -0.26
CA ILE A 130 -5.60 5.51 -0.47
C ILE A 130 -5.03 5.78 0.92
N PHE A 131 -3.84 5.25 1.16
CA PHE A 131 -3.10 5.48 2.38
C PHE A 131 -1.71 5.97 2.01
N SER A 132 -1.32 7.11 2.55
CA SER A 132 0.01 7.69 2.42
C SER A 132 0.51 7.97 3.82
N GLU A 133 1.65 7.37 4.20
CA GLU A 133 2.39 7.88 5.34
C GLU A 133 2.96 9.23 4.93
N ALA A 134 2.66 10.28 5.70
CA ALA A 134 3.34 11.56 5.56
C ALA A 134 4.80 11.37 6.00
N ARG A 135 5.65 10.92 5.07
CA ARG A 135 7.09 10.85 5.22
C ARG A 135 7.73 11.94 4.39
N SER A 136 8.65 12.66 5.01
CA SER A 136 9.72 13.35 4.29
C SER A 136 10.80 12.33 3.97
N GLY A 137 10.57 11.44 3.01
CA GLY A 137 11.54 10.40 2.66
C GLY A 137 10.99 9.40 1.66
N PHE A 138 11.54 9.45 0.44
CA PHE A 138 11.16 8.62 -0.69
C PHE A 138 12.23 7.52 -0.90
N GLU A 139 11.87 6.23 -0.92
CA GLU A 139 12.78 5.09 -1.14
C GLU A 139 12.50 4.41 -2.48
N VAL A 140 13.55 4.09 -3.26
CA VAL A 140 13.45 3.23 -4.46
C VAL A 140 14.43 2.07 -4.36
N LYS A 141 13.89 0.84 -4.37
CA LYS A 141 14.61 -0.37 -4.75
C LYS A 141 14.33 -0.63 -6.23
N LEU A 142 15.36 -0.58 -7.08
CA LEU A 142 15.27 -1.10 -8.44
C LEU A 142 15.78 -2.53 -8.44
N GLU A 143 14.88 -3.49 -8.61
CA GLU A 143 15.27 -4.87 -8.85
C GLU A 143 15.69 -5.04 -10.32
N GLY A 144 16.99 -5.13 -10.54
CA GLY A 144 17.57 -5.75 -11.72
C GLY A 144 18.32 -7.01 -11.28
N ASN A 145 17.67 -8.16 -11.42
CA ASN A 145 18.20 -9.54 -11.34
C ASN A 145 19.19 -9.88 -10.20
N ASN A 146 18.73 -10.75 -9.30
CA ASN A 146 19.51 -11.64 -8.42
C ASN A 146 20.62 -11.01 -7.56
N SER A 147 20.33 -10.83 -6.27
CA SER A 147 21.24 -11.37 -5.24
C SER A 147 20.55 -11.45 -3.89
N ASN A 148 20.58 -12.65 -3.32
CA ASN A 148 20.40 -12.92 -1.90
C ASN A 148 21.41 -12.07 -1.12
N TYR A 149 20.93 -11.06 -0.40
CA TYR A 149 21.68 -10.50 0.72
C TYR A 149 20.71 -10.19 1.84
N ASP A 150 20.72 -11.08 2.84
CA ASP A 150 20.24 -10.81 4.19
C ASP A 150 20.97 -9.56 4.71
N TYR A 151 20.23 -8.49 4.86
CA TYR A 151 20.59 -7.41 5.77
C TYR A 151 19.49 -7.34 6.82
N GLU A 152 19.83 -7.71 8.05
CA GLU A 152 19.03 -7.33 9.21
C GLU A 152 18.98 -5.80 9.26
N GLU A 153 17.93 -5.20 8.71
CA GLU A 153 17.65 -3.79 8.86
C GLU A 153 17.32 -3.53 10.33
N ASP A 154 18.15 -2.72 11.00
CA ASP A 154 17.84 -2.13 12.29
C ASP A 154 16.43 -1.52 12.24
N LYS A 155 15.48 -2.16 12.94
CA LYS A 155 14.04 -1.84 12.91
C LYS A 155 13.69 -0.41 13.35
N TYR A 156 14.67 0.36 13.80
CA TYR A 156 14.51 1.68 14.42
C TYR A 156 15.19 2.82 13.65
N GLU A 157 16.09 2.56 12.69
CA GLU A 157 16.66 3.59 11.80
C GLU A 157 16.59 3.14 10.34
N LYS A 158 15.48 3.46 9.67
CA LYS A 158 15.39 3.30 8.22
C LYS A 158 16.26 4.37 7.55
N LYS A 159 17.36 3.94 6.91
CA LYS A 159 18.34 4.80 6.22
C LYS A 159 17.65 5.75 5.24
N GLY A 160 18.19 6.96 5.10
CA GLY A 160 17.64 8.01 4.26
C GLY A 160 17.43 7.62 2.78
N ALA A 161 16.59 8.42 2.10
CA ALA A 161 16.15 8.26 0.73
C ALA A 161 17.29 7.94 -0.27
N ASN A 162 17.22 6.76 -0.91
CA ASN A 162 18.12 6.38 -2.01
C ASN A 162 17.49 6.76 -3.37
N TYR A 163 17.90 7.91 -3.92
CA TYR A 163 17.41 8.42 -5.21
C TYR A 163 18.07 7.76 -6.43
N SER A 164 19.11 6.96 -6.23
CA SER A 164 19.89 6.32 -7.30
C SER A 164 19.00 5.46 -8.20
N GLY A 165 17.96 4.84 -7.63
CA GLY A 165 17.00 4.05 -8.38
C GLY A 165 16.20 4.84 -9.41
N ILE A 166 15.61 5.98 -9.04
CA ILE A 166 14.93 6.84 -10.04
C ILE A 166 15.90 7.27 -11.12
N VAL A 167 17.09 7.73 -10.71
CA VAL A 167 18.08 8.25 -11.65
C VAL A 167 18.43 7.17 -12.68
N GLN A 168 18.67 5.93 -12.23
CA GLN A 168 18.95 4.82 -13.12
C GLN A 168 17.76 4.51 -14.04
N LEU A 169 16.53 4.50 -13.53
CA LEU A 169 15.34 4.23 -14.36
C LEU A 169 15.16 5.27 -15.47
N LEU A 170 15.47 6.54 -15.19
CA LEU A 170 15.42 7.61 -16.20
C LEU A 170 16.51 7.42 -17.26
N ILE A 171 17.71 6.99 -16.86
CA ILE A 171 18.81 6.64 -17.78
C ILE A 171 18.40 5.45 -18.66
N ASP A 172 17.91 4.37 -18.06
CA ASP A 172 17.50 3.15 -18.77
C ASP A 172 16.36 3.45 -19.76
N LEU A 173 15.45 4.36 -19.41
CA LEU A 173 14.35 4.77 -20.28
C LEU A 173 14.86 5.52 -21.52
N GLU A 174 15.83 6.42 -21.33
CA GLU A 174 16.45 7.18 -22.42
C GLU A 174 17.29 6.27 -23.34
N GLU A 175 18.07 5.34 -22.77
CA GLU A 175 18.80 4.32 -23.53
C GLU A 175 17.86 3.44 -24.36
N LYS A 176 16.74 3.01 -23.76
CA LYS A 176 15.74 2.18 -24.45
C LYS A 176 15.09 2.91 -25.62
N ASP A 177 14.71 4.17 -25.43
CA ASP A 177 14.15 4.99 -26.51
C ASP A 177 15.16 5.20 -27.65
N ASN A 178 16.44 5.46 -27.32
CA ASN A 178 17.51 5.60 -28.31
C ASN A 178 17.77 4.29 -29.08
N TYR A 179 17.78 3.15 -28.38
CA TYR A 179 17.96 1.84 -28.99
C TYR A 179 16.80 1.46 -29.92
N GLU A 180 15.55 1.72 -29.50
CA GLU A 180 14.37 1.50 -30.33
C GLU A 180 14.36 2.42 -31.56
N PHE A 181 14.82 3.67 -31.45
CA PHE A 181 15.01 4.56 -32.58
C PHE A 181 16.00 4.00 -33.60
N ILE A 182 17.18 3.52 -33.18
CA ILE A 182 18.18 2.96 -34.10
C ILE A 182 17.60 1.79 -34.90
N LYS A 183 16.80 0.92 -34.26
CA LYS A 183 16.10 -0.16 -34.95
C LYS A 183 15.10 0.37 -35.98
N TYR A 184 14.32 1.38 -35.60
CA TYR A 184 13.31 1.96 -36.47
C TYR A 184 13.92 2.68 -37.68
N ALA A 185 14.99 3.45 -37.48
CA ALA A 185 15.68 4.22 -38.52
C ALA A 185 16.31 3.33 -39.60
N LYS A 186 16.80 2.13 -39.22
CA LYS A 186 17.29 1.14 -40.20
C LYS A 186 16.20 0.66 -41.16
N LEU A 187 14.95 0.62 -40.72
CA LEU A 187 13.80 0.19 -41.51
C LEU A 187 13.11 1.37 -42.23
N ASN A 188 13.30 2.60 -41.73
CA ASN A 188 12.65 3.81 -42.22
C ASN A 188 13.68 4.95 -42.39
N PRO A 189 14.49 4.92 -43.48
CA PRO A 189 15.64 5.82 -43.63
C PRO A 189 15.28 7.31 -43.73
N THR A 190 14.03 7.63 -44.09
CA THR A 190 13.53 9.01 -44.23
C THR A 190 13.01 9.60 -42.93
N CYS A 191 12.83 8.80 -41.87
CA CYS A 191 12.30 9.29 -40.61
C CYS A 191 13.39 9.96 -39.78
N THR A 192 13.11 11.17 -39.32
CA THR A 192 14.03 11.92 -38.45
C THR A 192 13.91 11.48 -36.99
N TYR A 193 14.98 11.69 -36.22
CA TYR A 193 15.00 11.44 -34.77
C TYR A 193 13.86 12.18 -34.05
N GLU A 194 13.66 13.46 -34.37
CA GLU A 194 12.62 14.28 -33.72
C GLU A 194 11.20 13.75 -33.96
N GLU A 195 10.90 13.33 -35.18
CA GLU A 195 9.58 12.78 -35.53
C GLU A 195 9.31 11.47 -34.80
N TYR A 196 10.32 10.60 -34.70
CA TYR A 196 10.20 9.35 -33.96
C TYR A 196 9.99 9.60 -32.46
N MET A 197 10.83 10.45 -31.86
CA MET A 197 10.77 10.74 -30.43
C MET A 197 9.44 11.39 -30.04
N LYS A 198 8.91 12.33 -30.85
CA LYS A 198 7.60 12.96 -30.60
C LYS A 198 6.46 11.96 -30.46
N LYS A 199 6.50 10.85 -31.21
CA LYS A 199 5.43 9.84 -31.22
C LYS A 199 5.66 8.73 -30.20
N ASN A 200 6.89 8.23 -30.10
CA ASN A 200 7.16 6.95 -29.43
C ASN A 200 7.87 7.10 -28.08
N SER A 201 8.61 8.19 -27.87
CA SER A 201 9.50 8.33 -26.70
C SER A 201 8.74 8.32 -25.38
N ARG A 202 9.17 7.42 -24.49
CA ARG A 202 8.72 7.36 -23.10
C ARG A 202 9.33 8.50 -22.29
N ILE A 203 10.61 8.82 -22.50
CA ILE A 203 11.25 9.91 -21.76
C ILE A 203 10.63 11.27 -22.12
N LEU A 204 10.26 11.50 -23.38
CA LEU A 204 9.58 12.74 -23.79
C LEU A 204 8.17 12.86 -23.19
N ARG A 205 7.43 11.75 -23.08
CA ARG A 205 6.13 11.74 -22.39
C ARG A 205 6.30 12.09 -20.91
N PHE A 206 7.31 11.52 -20.26
CA PHE A 206 7.65 11.87 -18.88
C PHE A 206 7.99 13.35 -18.74
N LYS A 207 8.86 13.90 -19.61
CA LYS A 207 9.22 15.34 -19.61
C LYS A 207 7.98 16.24 -19.67
N LYS A 208 7.09 15.97 -20.62
CA LYS A 208 5.84 16.75 -20.78
C LYS A 208 4.94 16.66 -19.56
N ALA A 209 4.80 15.47 -18.96
CA ALA A 209 4.02 15.30 -17.75
C ALA A 209 4.64 16.08 -16.58
N TYR A 210 5.96 15.98 -16.40
CA TYR A 210 6.70 16.70 -15.38
C TYR A 210 6.54 18.23 -15.51
N GLU A 211 6.80 18.78 -16.70
CA GLU A 211 6.65 20.21 -17.00
C GLU A 211 5.20 20.70 -16.84
N SER A 212 4.21 19.83 -17.10
CA SER A 212 2.80 20.17 -16.86
C SER A 212 2.41 20.20 -15.38
N MET A 213 3.17 19.51 -14.51
CA MET A 213 2.95 19.49 -13.07
C MET A 213 3.68 20.61 -12.34
N PHE A 214 4.77 21.13 -12.92
CA PHE A 214 5.61 22.14 -12.29
C PHE A 214 5.90 23.29 -13.26
N GLU A 215 5.19 24.40 -13.13
CA GLU A 215 5.22 25.54 -14.06
C GLU A 215 6.62 26.18 -14.23
N GLU A 216 7.45 26.14 -13.18
CA GLU A 216 8.79 26.75 -13.17
C GLU A 216 9.94 25.74 -13.27
N LEU A 217 9.65 24.44 -13.37
CA LEU A 217 10.69 23.40 -13.39
C LEU A 217 10.75 22.73 -14.77
N VAL A 218 11.95 22.74 -15.35
CA VAL A 218 12.24 22.04 -16.60
C VAL A 218 13.07 20.80 -16.29
N TYR A 219 12.67 19.67 -16.85
CA TYR A 219 13.47 18.46 -16.74
C TYR A 219 14.65 18.53 -17.72
N VAL A 220 15.87 18.55 -17.17
CA VAL A 220 17.11 18.50 -17.93
C VAL A 220 17.80 17.16 -17.62
N ALA A 221 17.81 16.25 -18.61
CA ALA A 221 18.66 15.06 -18.55
C ALA A 221 20.14 15.48 -18.55
N ARG A 222 21.04 14.64 -18.01
CA ARG A 222 22.47 14.92 -17.78
C ARG A 222 23.05 16.00 -18.72
N SER A 223 23.52 17.11 -18.14
CA SER A 223 24.50 17.97 -18.80
C SER A 223 25.69 17.11 -19.19
N GLN A 224 25.98 17.01 -20.48
CA GLN A 224 27.32 16.61 -20.90
C GLN A 224 28.30 17.61 -20.26
N LYS A 225 29.17 17.11 -19.40
CA LYS A 225 30.44 17.76 -19.07
C LYS A 225 31.52 16.98 -19.80
#